data_AF-W1X6S4-F1
#
_entry.id   AF-W1X6S4-F1
#
_cell.length_a   1.000
_cell.length_b   1.000
_cell.length_c   1.000
_cell.angle_alpha   90.00
_cell.angle_beta   90.00
_cell.angle_gamma   90.00
#
_symmetry.space_group_name_H-M   'P 1'
#
loop_
_entity.id
_entity.type
_entity.pdbx_description
1 polymer ?
#
loop_
_entity_poly.entity_id
_entity_poly.type
_entity_poly.pdbx_seq_one_letter_code
_entity_poly.pdbx_strand_id
1 'polypeptide(L)' 'MANIKSAKKRAIQSEKARKHNASRRSMMRTFIKKVYAAIEAGDKAAAQKAFNEMQPIVD' A
#
# COMPACT_ATOMS: atom_id res chain seq x y z
N MET A 1 14.90 1.42 -27.88
CA MET A 1 16.27 1.58 -27.33
C MET A 1 16.29 2.81 -26.43
N ALA A 2 16.77 2.74 -25.18
CA ALA A 2 16.81 3.87 -24.23
C ALA A 2 17.96 4.86 -24.54
N ASN A 3 18.06 5.30 -25.81
CA ASN A 3 19.20 6.07 -26.30
C ASN A 3 19.03 7.58 -26.15
N ILE A 4 17.80 8.05 -25.99
CA ILE A 4 17.49 9.47 -25.84
C ILE A 4 17.64 9.86 -24.36
N LYS A 5 18.18 11.05 -24.08
CA LYS A 5 18.38 11.57 -22.70
C LYS A 5 17.10 11.50 -21.84
N SER A 6 15.95 11.76 -22.44
CA SER A 6 14.63 11.67 -21.78
C SER A 6 14.28 10.24 -21.33
N ALA A 7 14.59 9.23 -22.15
CA ALA A 7 14.33 7.83 -21.83
C ALA A 7 15.16 7.35 -20.64
N LYS A 8 16.45 7.72 -20.59
CA LYS A 8 17.32 7.43 -19.43
C LYS A 8 16.80 8.08 -18.15
N LYS A 9 16.36 9.35 -18.22
CA LYS A 9 15.73 10.05 -17.08
C LYS A 9 14.44 9.34 -16.61
N ARG A 10 13.58 8.92 -17.55
CA ARG A 10 12.33 8.22 -17.24
C ARG A 10 12.57 6.87 -16.57
N ALA A 11 13.59 6.12 -16.96
CA ALA A 11 13.95 4.85 -16.32
C ALA A 11 14.29 5.04 -14.83
N ILE A 12 15.10 6.05 -14.50
CA ILE A 12 15.47 6.37 -13.11
C ILE A 12 14.24 6.81 -12.30
N GLN A 13 13.39 7.67 -12.87
CA GLN A 13 12.16 8.12 -12.22
C GLN A 13 11.17 6.97 -11.98
N SER A 14 11.02 6.08 -12.96
CA SER A 14 10.14 4.91 -12.88
C SER A 14 10.54 3.99 -11.73
N GLU A 15 11.84 3.69 -11.57
CA GLU A 15 12.31 2.84 -10.46
C GLU A 15 12.06 3.49 -9.09
N LYS A 16 12.27 4.80 -8.96
CA LYS A 16 11.96 5.53 -7.71
C LYS A 16 10.47 5.44 -7.37
N ALA A 17 9.60 5.71 -8.35
CA ALA A 17 8.16 5.61 -8.18
C ALA A 17 7.71 4.17 -7.88
N ARG A 18 8.32 3.17 -8.53
CA ARG A 18 8.02 1.75 -8.32
C ARG A 18 8.30 1.33 -6.87
N LYS A 19 9.47 1.68 -6.33
CA LYS A 19 9.85 1.36 -4.94
C LYS A 19 8.88 2.00 -3.95
N HIS A 20 8.58 3.29 -4.13
CA HIS A 20 7.65 4.02 -3.27
C HIS A 20 6.21 3.46 -3.33
N ASN A 21 5.72 3.16 -4.53
CA ASN A 21 4.37 2.64 -4.69
C ASN A 21 4.24 1.16 -4.28
N ALA A 22 5.35 0.40 -4.29
CA ALA A 22 5.38 -0.96 -3.78
C ALA A 22 5.20 -0.97 -2.25
N SER A 23 5.92 -0.12 -1.51
CA SER A 23 5.78 -0.05 -0.05
C SER A 23 4.38 0.40 0.37
N ARG A 24 3.84 1.46 -0.26
CA ARG A 24 2.47 1.94 0.02
C ARG A 24 1.41 0.88 -0.25
N ARG A 25 1.50 0.15 -1.37
CA ARG A 25 0.55 -0.94 -1.69
C ARG A 25 0.66 -2.09 -0.68
N SER A 26 1.87 -2.44 -0.24
CA SER A 26 2.06 -3.49 0.77
C SER A 26 1.47 -3.07 2.12
N MET A 27 1.67 -1.82 2.51
CA MET A 27 1.12 -1.25 3.73
C MET A 27 -0.41 -1.32 3.71
N MET A 28 -1.06 -0.79 2.67
CA MET A 28 -2.51 -0.82 2.52
C MET A 28 -3.08 -2.25 2.62
N ARG A 29 -2.49 -3.21 1.89
CA ARG A 29 -2.90 -4.62 1.96
C ARG A 29 -2.76 -5.23 3.35
N THR A 30 -1.74 -4.83 4.11
CA THR A 30 -1.52 -5.32 5.47
C THR A 30 -2.62 -4.85 6.41
N PHE A 31 -3.04 -3.58 6.31
CA PHE A 31 -4.15 -3.06 7.12
C PHE A 31 -5.49 -3.73 6.77
N ILE A 32 -5.77 -3.92 5.48
CA ILE A 32 -6.95 -4.68 5.03
C ILE A 32 -6.95 -6.10 5.64
N LYS A 33 -5.80 -6.80 5.57
CA LYS A 33 -5.67 -8.15 6.11
C LYS A 33 -5.90 -8.21 7.64
N LYS A 34 -5.42 -7.20 8.38
CA LYS A 34 -5.66 -7.11 9.83
C LYS A 34 -7.14 -6.97 10.17
N VAL A 35 -7.88 -6.17 9.41
CA VAL A 35 -9.34 -6.03 9.57
C VAL A 35 -10.03 -7.37 9.33
N TYR A 36 -9.71 -8.07 8.23
CA TYR A 36 -10.29 -9.38 7.95
C TYR A 36 -9.96 -10.42 9.04
N ALA A 37 -8.71 -10.46 9.51
CA ALA A 37 -8.34 -11.37 10.60
C ALA A 37 -9.10 -11.06 11.91
N ALA A 38 -9.33 -9.78 12.23
CA ALA A 38 -10.12 -9.39 13.40
C ALA A 38 -11.61 -9.75 13.25
N ILE A 39 -12.16 -9.65 12.03
CA ILE A 39 -13.53 -10.07 11.71
C ILE A 39 -13.66 -11.60 11.84
N GLU A 40 -12.72 -12.37 11.28
CA GLU A 40 -12.70 -13.84 11.38
C GLU A 40 -12.58 -14.33 12.82
N ALA A 41 -11.85 -13.58 13.67
CA ALA A 41 -11.74 -13.87 15.10
C ALA A 41 -13.02 -13.57 15.91
N GLY A 42 -14.03 -12.92 15.32
CA GLY A 42 -15.31 -12.61 15.96
C GLY A 42 -15.27 -11.46 16.98
N ASP A 43 -14.14 -10.76 17.12
CA ASP A 43 -14.03 -9.60 18.01
C ASP A 43 -14.44 -8.31 17.30
N LYS A 44 -15.68 -7.90 17.56
CA LYS A 44 -16.28 -6.68 17.00
C LYS A 44 -15.54 -5.40 17.41
N ALA A 45 -15.02 -5.33 18.64
CA ALA A 45 -14.34 -4.12 19.13
C ALA A 45 -12.96 -3.98 18.46
N ALA A 46 -12.21 -5.09 18.36
CA ALA A 46 -10.94 -5.11 17.65
C ALA A 46 -11.09 -4.84 16.16
N ALA A 47 -12.13 -5.39 15.51
CA ALA A 47 -12.42 -5.15 14.10
C ALA A 47 -12.73 -3.67 13.81
N GLN A 48 -13.55 -3.03 14.65
CA GLN A 48 -13.87 -1.60 14.50
C GLN A 48 -12.63 -0.72 14.67
N LYS A 49 -11.78 -1.03 15.65
CA LYS A 49 -10.53 -0.30 15.86
C LYS A 49 -9.59 -0.44 14.66
N ALA A 50 -9.39 -1.67 14.18
CA ALA A 50 -8.56 -1.93 13.01
C ALA A 50 -9.11 -1.26 11.75
N PHE A 51 -10.44 -1.18 11.59
CA PHE A 51 -11.09 -0.50 10.48
C PHE A 51 -10.84 1.02 10.52
N ASN A 52 -11.01 1.65 11.69
CA ASN A 52 -10.76 3.09 11.86
C ASN A 52 -9.30 3.47 11.58
N GLU A 53 -8.34 2.60 11.94
CA GLU A 53 -6.91 2.79 11.63
C GLU A 53 -6.60 2.57 10.14
N MET A 54 -7.33 1.66 9.47
CA MET A 54 -7.18 1.34 8.06
C MET A 54 -7.72 2.44 7.13
N GLN A 55 -8.83 3.08 7.51
CA GLN A 55 -9.52 4.09 6.71
C GLN A 55 -8.61 5.24 6.21
N PRO A 56 -7.86 5.97 7.07
CA PRO A 56 -7.01 7.09 6.62
C PRO A 56 -5.78 6.65 5.80
N ILE A 57 -5.52 5.34 5.69
CA ILE A 57 -4.40 4.79 4.92
C ILE A 57 -4.85 4.43 3.49
N VAL A 58 -6.16 4.24 3.30
CA VAL A 58 -6.79 3.86 2.03
C VAL A 58 -7.40 5.06 1.31
N ASP A 59 -8.05 5.97 2.05
CA ASP A 59 -8.51 7.28 1.56
C ASP A 59 -7.34 8.22 1.19
#